data_AF-A0A2V9QUY3-F1
#
_entry.id   AF-A0A2V9QUY3-F1
#
_cell.length_a   1.000
_cell.length_b   1.000
_cell.length_c   1.000
_cell.angle_alpha   90.00
_cell.angle_beta   90.00
_cell.angle_gamma   90.00
#
_symmetry.space_group_name_H-M   'P 1'
#
loop_
_entity.id
_entity.type
_entity.pdbx_description
1 polymer ?
#
loop_
_entity_poly.entity_id
_entity_poly.type
_entity_poly.pdbx_seq_one_letter_code
_entity_poly.pdbx_strand_id
1 'polypeptide(L)'
;MNCDLRILQVSTSDSTGGAHKVAYNLHHAYQAHGYPAWLAVRSKYTNDPHILSIPNDASRSAWTQLWLAMGNVRGAWRLRKVLNWIGQPGRELEIHRGHEDFDFPETWRILDLPPERPDIIHCHNLHSGYFDLRALPWLSQQVPIVLTLHDTWLLTGHCAYSLDCERWRKGCGHCPDLAIY
;
A
#
# COMPACT_ATOMS: atom_id res chain seq x y z
N MET A 1 9.79 -24.44 23.38
CA MET A 1 8.80 -23.46 22.90
C MET A 1 8.91 -23.49 21.38
N ASN A 2 7.92 -24.02 20.68
CA ASN A 2 7.86 -23.82 19.23
C ASN A 2 7.52 -22.34 19.05
N CYS A 3 8.49 -21.54 18.64
CA CYS A 3 8.21 -20.20 18.14
C CYS A 3 7.68 -20.39 16.73
N ASP A 4 6.37 -20.62 16.60
CA ASP A 4 5.73 -20.68 15.29
C ASP A 4 5.91 -19.31 14.61
N LEU A 5 6.40 -19.34 13.36
CA LEU A 5 6.74 -18.15 12.58
C LEU A 5 5.50 -17.26 12.39
N ARG A 6 5.57 -16.01 12.83
CA ARG A 6 4.48 -15.03 12.67
C ARG A 6 4.63 -14.24 11.38
N ILE A 7 3.62 -14.28 10.53
CA ILE A 7 3.69 -13.78 9.15
C ILE A 7 2.77 -12.57 8.97
N LEU A 8 3.32 -11.44 8.54
CA LEU A 8 2.53 -10.30 8.09
C LEU A 8 2.60 -10.17 6.57
N GLN A 9 1.47 -10.32 5.89
CA GLN A 9 1.38 -10.03 4.47
C GLN A 9 0.90 -8.60 4.22
N VAL A 10 1.35 -7.97 3.14
CA VAL A 10 0.95 -6.61 2.76
C VAL A 10 0.48 -6.58 1.30
N SER A 11 -0.73 -6.08 1.05
CA SER A 11 -1.32 -5.97 -0.29
C SER A 11 -2.35 -4.83 -0.39
N THR A 12 -2.83 -4.46 -1.58
CA THR A 12 -3.79 -3.34 -1.69
C THR A 12 -5.19 -3.72 -1.18
N SER A 13 -5.67 -4.94 -1.40
CA SER A 13 -7.02 -5.37 -1.01
C SER A 13 -7.13 -6.86 -0.71
N ASP A 14 -8.23 -7.25 -0.06
CA ASP A 14 -8.53 -8.64 0.29
C ASP A 14 -9.49 -9.36 -0.66
N SER A 15 -10.00 -8.71 -1.72
CA SER A 15 -11.02 -9.31 -2.58
C SER A 15 -10.96 -8.95 -4.07
N THR A 16 -10.32 -7.84 -4.46
CA THR A 16 -10.44 -7.30 -5.83
C THR A 16 -9.11 -7.27 -6.56
N GLY A 17 -8.93 -8.07 -7.62
CA GLY A 17 -7.75 -8.05 -8.52
C GLY A 17 -6.87 -9.30 -8.47
N GLY A 18 -6.03 -9.49 -9.50
CA GLY A 18 -5.23 -10.71 -9.68
C GLY A 18 -4.20 -10.95 -8.58
N ALA A 19 -3.35 -9.94 -8.31
CA ALA A 19 -2.33 -9.98 -7.26
C ALA A 19 -2.94 -10.22 -5.86
N HIS A 20 -4.12 -9.64 -5.60
CA HIS A 20 -4.84 -9.79 -4.34
C HIS A 20 -5.31 -11.20 -4.08
N LYS A 21 -5.80 -11.89 -5.12
CA LYS A 21 -6.23 -13.28 -5.00
C LYS A 21 -5.06 -14.18 -4.57
N VAL A 22 -3.85 -13.91 -5.06
CA VAL A 22 -2.64 -14.63 -4.63
C VAL A 22 -2.34 -14.36 -3.16
N ALA A 23 -2.30 -13.09 -2.75
CA ALA A 23 -2.06 -12.70 -1.35
C ALA A 23 -3.09 -13.32 -0.39
N TYR A 24 -4.36 -13.25 -0.77
CA TYR A 24 -5.47 -13.80 0.00
C TYR A 24 -5.39 -15.33 0.10
N ASN A 25 -5.17 -16.03 -1.01
CA ASN A 25 -5.04 -17.50 -0.97
C ASN A 25 -3.86 -17.94 -0.11
N LEU A 26 -2.74 -17.22 -0.19
CA LEU A 26 -1.55 -17.52 0.60
C LEU A 26 -1.77 -17.23 2.09
N HIS A 27 -2.52 -16.18 2.43
CA HIS A 27 -2.94 -15.87 3.80
C HIS A 27 -3.67 -17.06 4.44
N HIS A 28 -4.72 -17.54 3.75
CA HIS A 28 -5.50 -18.68 4.20
C HIS A 28 -4.67 -19.96 4.26
N ALA A 29 -3.74 -20.14 3.32
CA ALA A 29 -2.83 -21.29 3.34
C ALA A 29 -1.92 -21.26 4.58
N TYR A 30 -1.36 -20.11 4.97
CA TYR A 30 -0.56 -19.99 6.18
C TYR A 30 -1.36 -20.32 7.44
N GLN A 31 -2.58 -19.80 7.55
CA GLN A 31 -3.47 -20.12 8.67
C GLN A 31 -3.85 -21.60 8.71
N ALA A 32 -4.13 -22.22 7.56
CA ALA A 32 -4.45 -23.64 7.47
C ALA A 32 -3.29 -24.54 7.91
N HIS A 33 -2.04 -24.06 7.81
CA HIS A 33 -0.85 -24.75 8.31
C HIS A 33 -0.53 -24.41 9.77
N GLY A 34 -1.37 -23.63 10.46
CA GLY A 34 -1.22 -23.30 11.88
C GLY A 34 -0.30 -22.11 12.17
N TYR A 35 0.15 -21.36 11.17
CA TYR A 35 0.94 -20.16 11.40
C TYR A 35 0.06 -18.98 11.85
N PRO A 36 0.49 -18.19 12.86
CA PRO A 36 -0.12 -16.89 13.11
C PRO A 36 0.17 -15.98 11.91
N ALA A 37 -0.87 -15.68 11.14
CA ALA A 37 -0.75 -14.90 9.92
C ALA A 37 -1.78 -13.77 9.89
N TRP A 38 -1.35 -12.60 9.43
CA TRP A 38 -2.19 -11.42 9.20
C TRP A 38 -1.99 -10.89 7.78
N LEU A 39 -2.99 -10.20 7.26
CA LEU A 39 -2.93 -9.54 5.96
C LEU A 39 -3.31 -8.06 6.11
N ALA A 40 -2.31 -7.19 6.04
CA ALA A 40 -2.48 -5.74 6.04
C ALA A 40 -2.89 -5.27 4.63
N VAL A 41 -4.01 -4.54 4.55
CA VAL A 41 -4.59 -4.05 3.30
C VAL A 41 -4.90 -2.56 3.31
N ARG A 42 -4.88 -1.93 2.13
CA ARG A 42 -5.47 -0.59 1.96
C ARG A 42 -6.99 -0.63 2.09
N SER A 43 -7.62 -1.58 1.42
CA SER A 43 -9.08 -1.69 1.33
C SER A 43 -9.53 -3.07 1.78
N LYS A 44 -10.16 -3.10 2.96
CA LYS A 44 -10.76 -4.30 3.55
C LYS A 44 -12.23 -4.39 3.12
N TYR A 45 -12.62 -5.51 2.53
CA TYR A 45 -13.98 -5.79 2.09
C TYR A 45 -14.58 -7.03 2.79
N THR A 46 -13.73 -7.89 3.35
CA THR A 46 -14.13 -9.09 4.09
C THR A 46 -14.26 -8.81 5.59
N ASN A 47 -14.96 -9.69 6.31
CA ASN A 47 -15.12 -9.64 7.76
C ASN A 47 -14.06 -10.47 8.53
N ASP A 48 -12.96 -10.85 7.87
CA ASP A 48 -11.92 -11.67 8.50
C ASP A 48 -11.18 -10.85 9.58
N PRO A 49 -11.08 -11.33 10.84
CA PRO A 49 -10.35 -10.63 11.90
C PRO A 49 -8.83 -10.60 11.70
N HIS A 50 -8.25 -11.48 10.87
CA HIS A 50 -6.81 -11.50 10.58
C HIS A 50 -6.42 -10.58 9.42
N ILE A 51 -7.42 -9.98 8.76
CA ILE A 51 -7.21 -8.96 7.74
C ILE A 51 -7.31 -7.59 8.39
N LEU A 52 -6.26 -6.79 8.29
CA LEU A 52 -6.10 -5.52 9.00
C LEU A 52 -6.05 -4.36 8.00
N SER A 53 -6.80 -3.29 8.23
CA SER A 53 -6.74 -2.10 7.36
C SER A 53 -5.61 -1.18 7.82
N ILE A 54 -4.77 -0.72 6.90
CA ILE A 54 -3.70 0.25 7.19
C ILE A 54 -4.33 1.65 7.31
N PRO A 55 -4.26 2.32 8.48
CA PRO A 55 -5.07 3.50 8.77
C PRO A 55 -4.45 4.83 8.27
N ASN A 56 -3.94 4.89 7.04
CA ASN A 56 -3.22 6.06 6.51
C ASN A 56 -4.01 7.38 6.56
N ASP A 57 -5.34 7.34 6.43
CA ASP A 57 -6.14 8.57 6.47
C ASP A 57 -6.27 9.15 7.88
N ALA A 58 -6.18 8.32 8.93
CA ALA A 58 -6.22 8.78 10.32
C ALA A 58 -4.98 9.59 10.71
N SER A 59 -3.85 9.32 10.04
CA SER A 59 -2.58 10.01 10.27
C SER A 59 -2.40 11.32 9.50
N ARG A 60 -3.35 11.71 8.64
CA ARG A 60 -3.25 12.96 7.86
C ARG A 60 -3.49 14.19 8.72
N SER A 61 -3.06 15.38 8.27
CA SER A 61 -3.26 16.64 9.00
C SER A 61 -4.74 16.93 9.27
N ALA A 62 -5.05 17.62 10.37
CA ALA A 62 -6.43 17.99 10.72
C ALA A 62 -7.15 18.75 9.60
N TRP A 63 -6.42 19.59 8.86
CA TRP A 63 -6.93 20.25 7.65
C TRP A 63 -7.33 19.24 6.57
N THR A 64 -6.48 18.26 6.28
CA THR A 64 -6.79 17.24 5.28
C THR A 64 -7.97 16.37 5.73
N GLN A 65 -8.01 15.99 7.01
CA GLN A 65 -9.12 15.21 7.56
C GLN A 65 -10.45 15.95 7.42
N LEU A 66 -10.48 17.26 7.70
CA LEU A 66 -11.66 18.10 7.51
C LEU A 66 -12.13 18.08 6.05
N TRP A 67 -11.22 18.25 5.09
CA TRP A 67 -11.54 18.22 3.66
C TRP A 67 -12.00 16.83 3.18
N LEU A 68 -11.37 15.75 3.65
CA LEU A 68 -11.77 14.37 3.34
C LEU A 68 -13.16 14.05 3.88
N ALA A 69 -13.47 14.50 5.11
CA ALA A 69 -14.78 14.31 5.72
C ALA A 69 -15.89 15.00 4.91
N MET A 70 -15.63 16.19 4.36
CA MET A 70 -16.58 16.90 3.48
C MET A 70 -16.79 16.19 2.12
N GLY A 71 -15.85 15.34 1.69
CA GLY A 71 -15.90 14.61 0.42
C GLY A 71 -16.52 13.23 0.49
N ASN A 72 -16.93 12.75 1.67
CA ASN A 72 -17.37 11.37 1.88
C ASN A 72 -18.87 11.16 1.53
N VAL A 73 -19.29 11.69 0.39
CA VAL A 73 -20.66 11.55 -0.14
C VAL A 73 -20.65 10.50 -1.25
N ARG A 74 -21.53 9.50 -1.16
CA ARG A 74 -21.70 8.46 -2.20
C ARG A 74 -21.93 9.11 -3.57
N GLY A 75 -21.10 8.74 -4.56
CA GLY A 75 -21.18 9.28 -5.93
C GLY A 75 -20.43 10.60 -6.17
N ALA A 76 -19.88 11.23 -5.14
CA ALA A 76 -19.19 12.52 -5.24
C ALA A 76 -17.67 12.37 -5.50
N TRP A 77 -17.24 11.38 -6.29
CA TRP A 77 -15.82 11.14 -6.58
C TRP A 77 -15.12 12.39 -7.17
N ARG A 78 -15.81 13.14 -8.03
CA ARG A 78 -15.30 14.41 -8.58
C ARG A 78 -15.08 15.46 -7.49
N LEU A 79 -16.03 15.56 -6.57
CA LEU A 79 -15.93 16.49 -5.44
C LEU A 79 -14.77 16.09 -4.54
N ARG A 80 -14.63 14.79 -4.22
CA ARG A 80 -13.49 14.27 -3.45
C ARG A 80 -12.16 14.60 -4.11
N LYS A 81 -12.05 14.50 -5.44
CA LYS A 81 -10.82 14.86 -6.17
C LYS A 81 -10.48 16.35 -6.01
N VAL A 82 -11.48 17.24 -6.09
CA VAL A 82 -11.29 18.68 -5.87
C VAL A 82 -10.87 18.97 -4.43
N LEU A 83 -11.53 18.34 -3.44
CA LEU A 83 -11.23 18.55 -2.02
C LEU A 83 -9.83 18.04 -1.65
N ASN A 84 -9.37 16.93 -2.23
CA ASN A 84 -7.99 16.46 -2.08
C ASN A 84 -6.97 17.47 -2.64
N TRP A 85 -7.26 18.04 -3.81
CA TRP A 85 -6.42 19.05 -4.44
C TRP A 85 -6.30 20.31 -3.58
N ILE A 86 -7.38 20.72 -2.92
CA ILE A 86 -7.38 21.86 -1.98
C ILE A 86 -6.60 21.51 -0.71
N GLY A 87 -6.77 20.29 -0.18
CA GLY A 87 -6.12 19.87 1.06
C GLY A 87 -4.62 19.63 0.93
N GLN A 88 -4.16 19.12 -0.22
CA GLN A 88 -2.76 18.72 -0.44
C GLN A 88 -2.28 19.01 -1.89
N PRO A 89 -2.28 20.28 -2.34
CA PRO A 89 -2.01 20.64 -3.74
C PRO A 89 -0.61 20.21 -4.21
N GLY A 90 0.39 20.27 -3.33
CA GLY A 90 1.76 19.84 -3.64
C GLY A 90 1.86 18.33 -3.92
N ARG A 91 1.25 17.50 -3.07
CA ARG A 91 1.21 16.03 -3.26
C ARG A 91 0.51 15.66 -4.56
N GLU A 92 -0.65 16.26 -4.81
CA GLU A 92 -1.40 16.01 -6.03
C GLU A 92 -0.62 16.43 -7.28
N LEU A 93 0.09 17.57 -7.24
CA LEU A 93 0.94 18.00 -8.35
C LEU A 93 2.06 16.99 -8.66
N GLU A 94 2.71 16.45 -7.63
CA GLU A 94 3.78 15.46 -7.80
C GLU A 94 3.25 14.14 -8.37
N ILE A 95 2.09 13.67 -7.90
CA ILE A 95 1.41 12.50 -8.48
C ILE A 95 1.08 12.74 -9.96
N HIS A 96 0.56 13.92 -10.30
CA HIS A 96 0.23 14.26 -11.70
C HIS A 96 1.48 14.43 -12.58
N ARG A 97 2.64 14.72 -11.99
CA ARG A 97 3.94 14.67 -12.66
C ARG A 97 4.46 13.24 -12.81
N GLY A 98 3.80 12.25 -12.23
CA GLY A 98 4.22 10.85 -12.32
C GLY A 98 5.32 10.49 -11.34
N HIS A 99 5.35 11.17 -10.20
CA HIS A 99 6.14 10.74 -9.04
C HIS A 99 5.30 9.84 -8.15
N GLU A 100 5.97 8.89 -7.50
CA GLU A 100 5.34 8.06 -6.49
C GLU A 100 4.86 8.89 -5.31
N ASP A 101 3.71 8.49 -4.80
CA ASP A 101 3.19 9.04 -3.57
C ASP A 101 3.86 8.34 -2.40
N PHE A 102 4.54 9.09 -1.54
CA PHE A 102 5.23 8.54 -0.37
C PHE A 102 4.60 8.96 0.95
N ASP A 103 3.48 9.69 0.94
CA ASP A 103 2.88 10.23 2.16
C ASP A 103 1.89 9.21 2.78
N PHE A 104 2.49 8.16 3.37
CA PHE A 104 1.84 7.03 4.04
C PHE A 104 2.52 6.70 5.38
N PRO A 105 2.39 7.56 6.41
CA PRO A 105 3.17 7.45 7.65
C PRO A 105 2.88 6.16 8.44
N GLU A 106 1.68 5.57 8.32
CA GLU A 106 1.37 4.29 8.99
C GLU A 106 2.20 3.11 8.47
N THR A 107 2.79 3.24 7.27
CA THR A 107 3.78 2.29 6.74
C THR A 107 4.94 2.09 7.71
N TRP A 108 5.40 3.16 8.35
CA TRP A 108 6.54 3.14 9.27
C TRP A 108 6.21 2.47 10.61
N ARG A 109 4.93 2.18 10.87
CA ARG A 109 4.44 1.52 12.09
C ARG A 109 3.76 0.19 11.77
N ILE A 110 3.94 -0.33 10.56
CA ILE A 110 3.21 -1.51 10.08
C ILE A 110 3.48 -2.78 10.91
N LEU A 111 4.62 -2.85 11.60
CA LEU A 111 4.97 -3.95 12.51
C LEU A 111 4.12 -3.98 13.79
N ASP A 112 3.53 -2.84 14.16
CA ASP A 112 2.67 -2.71 15.35
C ASP A 112 1.18 -2.92 15.03
N LEU A 113 0.85 -3.10 13.74
CA LEU A 113 -0.52 -3.29 13.28
C LEU A 113 -1.16 -4.61 13.76
N PRO A 114 -0.50 -5.78 13.63
CA PRO A 114 -1.04 -7.04 14.16
C PRO A 114 -0.98 -7.10 15.71
N PRO A 115 -1.79 -7.97 16.35
CA PRO A 115 -1.77 -8.17 17.80
C PRO A 115 -0.41 -8.60 18.37
N GLU A 116 0.39 -9.27 17.55
CA GLU A 116 1.75 -9.66 17.87
C GLU A 116 2.70 -9.20 16.77
N ARG A 117 3.89 -8.73 17.16
CA ARG A 117 4.92 -8.30 16.22
C ARG A 117 5.29 -9.48 15.29
N PRO A 118 5.25 -9.30 13.95
CA PRO A 118 5.57 -10.37 13.03
C PRO A 118 7.07 -10.66 12.99
N ASP A 119 7.42 -11.89 12.62
CA ASP A 119 8.81 -12.32 12.43
C ASP A 119 9.26 -12.14 10.98
N ILE A 120 8.32 -12.05 10.04
CA ILE A 120 8.56 -11.85 8.60
C ILE A 120 7.45 -11.00 7.98
N ILE A 121 7.82 -10.14 7.03
CA ILE A 121 6.88 -9.45 6.15
C ILE A 121 6.92 -10.09 4.75
N HIS A 122 5.75 -10.38 4.19
CA HIS A 122 5.61 -10.78 2.79
C HIS A 122 4.78 -9.76 2.01
N CYS A 123 5.44 -8.97 1.17
CA CYS A 123 4.80 -7.95 0.36
C CYS A 123 4.40 -8.48 -1.02
N HIS A 124 3.23 -8.03 -1.47
CA HIS A 124 2.76 -8.20 -2.84
C HIS A 124 2.83 -6.83 -3.56
N ASN A 125 1.70 -6.29 -4.02
CA ASN A 125 1.66 -5.00 -4.69
C ASN A 125 1.66 -3.83 -3.71
N LEU A 126 2.79 -3.14 -3.58
CA LEU A 126 3.00 -2.00 -2.67
C LEU A 126 2.72 -0.64 -3.32
N HIS A 127 1.78 -0.58 -4.27
CA HIS A 127 1.44 0.65 -4.98
C HIS A 127 -0.07 0.96 -4.90
N SER A 128 -0.53 1.95 -5.67
CA SER A 128 -1.91 2.45 -5.61
C SER A 128 -2.23 3.13 -4.28
N GLY A 129 -1.28 3.90 -3.75
CA GLY A 129 -1.54 4.94 -2.76
C GLY A 129 -1.90 4.43 -1.36
N TYR A 130 -1.04 3.60 -0.76
CA TYR A 130 -1.20 3.17 0.63
C TYR A 130 0.09 2.79 1.37
N PHE A 131 1.23 2.74 0.67
CA PHE A 131 2.47 2.23 1.24
C PHE A 131 3.61 3.17 0.84
N ASP A 132 4.42 3.61 1.80
CA ASP A 132 5.62 4.40 1.55
C ASP A 132 6.78 3.47 1.20
N LEU A 133 7.13 3.36 -0.08
CA LEU A 133 8.22 2.48 -0.54
C LEU A 133 9.58 2.81 0.12
N ARG A 134 9.78 4.04 0.61
CA ARG A 134 11.01 4.44 1.32
C ARG A 134 11.15 3.75 2.68
N ALA A 135 10.06 3.17 3.21
CA ALA A 135 10.10 2.40 4.44
C ALA A 135 10.76 1.02 4.26
N LEU A 136 10.85 0.48 3.03
CA LEU A 136 11.38 -0.87 2.79
C LEU A 136 12.81 -1.09 3.32
N PRO A 137 13.80 -0.20 3.07
CA PRO A 137 15.13 -0.36 3.64
C PRO A 137 15.12 -0.38 5.18
N TRP A 138 14.35 0.50 5.81
CA TRP A 138 14.24 0.55 7.26
C TRP A 138 13.55 -0.70 7.82
N LEU A 139 12.42 -1.12 7.25
CA LEU A 139 11.70 -2.33 7.65
C LEU A 139 12.57 -3.59 7.49
N SER A 140 13.38 -3.67 6.43
CA SER A 140 14.26 -4.82 6.16
C SER A 140 15.37 -4.99 7.20
N GLN A 141 15.70 -3.92 7.93
CA GLN A 141 16.64 -3.97 9.06
C GLN A 141 15.96 -4.44 10.35
N GLN A 142 14.62 -4.43 10.41
CA GLN A 142 13.84 -4.83 11.59
C GLN A 142 13.43 -6.30 11.51
N VAL A 143 12.91 -6.72 10.36
CA VAL A 143 12.46 -8.10 10.09
C VAL A 143 12.74 -8.46 8.63
N PRO A 144 12.98 -9.74 8.30
CA PRO A 144 13.07 -10.20 6.92
C PRO A 144 11.85 -9.78 6.08
N ILE A 145 12.11 -9.30 4.86
CA ILE A 145 11.08 -8.93 3.89
C ILE A 145 11.20 -9.85 2.67
N VAL A 146 10.08 -10.47 2.30
CA VAL A 146 9.90 -11.19 1.03
C VAL A 146 9.05 -10.33 0.11
N LEU A 147 9.46 -10.19 -1.15
CA LEU A 147 8.73 -9.44 -2.17
C LEU A 147 8.25 -10.40 -3.27
N THR A 148 6.94 -10.52 -3.47
CA THR A 148 6.37 -11.10 -4.68
C THR A 148 6.06 -9.97 -5.66
N LEU A 149 6.87 -9.84 -6.72
CA LEU A 149 6.68 -8.83 -7.76
C LEU A 149 5.60 -9.28 -8.75
N HIS A 150 4.40 -8.68 -8.70
CA HIS A 150 3.37 -8.95 -9.70
C HIS A 150 3.47 -8.03 -10.93
N ASP A 151 4.27 -6.97 -10.83
CA ASP A 151 4.51 -5.98 -11.88
C ASP A 151 5.86 -5.26 -11.65
N THR A 152 6.20 -4.27 -12.49
CA THR A 152 7.50 -3.59 -12.42
C THR A 152 7.51 -2.37 -11.50
N TRP A 153 6.46 -2.08 -10.73
CA TRP A 153 6.35 -0.82 -9.98
C TRP A 153 7.50 -0.60 -8.99
N LEU A 154 7.89 -1.65 -8.27
CA LEU A 154 9.01 -1.61 -7.32
C LEU A 154 10.37 -1.38 -7.97
N LEU A 155 10.51 -1.67 -9.27
CA LEU A 155 11.74 -1.49 -10.04
C LEU A 155 11.79 -0.10 -10.68
N THR A 156 10.65 0.36 -11.21
CA THR A 156 10.55 1.63 -11.94
C THR A 156 10.27 2.82 -11.02
N GLY A 157 9.82 2.56 -9.79
CA GLY A 157 9.50 3.56 -8.79
C GLY A 157 8.22 4.35 -9.05
N HIS A 158 7.36 3.92 -9.99
CA HIS A 158 6.00 4.47 -10.21
C HIS A 158 5.20 3.74 -11.30
N CYS A 159 5.86 3.04 -12.24
CA CYS A 159 5.21 2.49 -13.43
C CYS A 159 5.04 0.98 -13.33
N ALA A 160 3.79 0.49 -13.40
CA ALA A 160 3.50 -0.95 -13.47
C ALA A 160 4.13 -1.62 -14.71
N TYR A 161 4.32 -0.85 -15.78
CA TYR A 161 5.06 -1.25 -16.98
C TYR A 161 5.91 -0.06 -17.45
N SER A 162 7.21 -0.25 -17.68
CA SER A 162 8.07 0.83 -18.19
C SER A 162 7.88 1.10 -19.68
N LEU A 163 7.39 0.13 -20.46
CA LEU A 163 7.37 0.18 -21.93
C LEU A 163 8.74 0.68 -22.45
N ASP A 164 8.75 1.69 -23.32
CA ASP A 164 9.98 2.33 -23.84
C ASP A 164 10.52 3.46 -22.93
N CYS A 165 9.88 3.73 -21.78
CA CYS A 165 10.30 4.78 -20.86
C CYS A 165 11.45 4.31 -19.94
N GLU A 166 12.64 4.86 -20.16
CA GLU A 166 13.85 4.55 -19.37
C GLU A 166 14.16 5.59 -18.28
N ARG A 167 13.21 6.49 -17.98
CA ARG A 167 13.42 7.58 -17.02
C ARG A 167 13.64 7.09 -15.60
N TRP A 168 13.08 5.94 -15.23
CA TRP A 168 13.32 5.31 -13.92
C TRP A 168 14.81 5.11 -13.59
N ARG A 169 15.69 5.03 -14.60
CA ARG A 169 17.15 4.92 -14.41
C ARG A 169 17.84 6.24 -14.03
N LYS A 170 17.24 7.38 -14.39
CA LYS A 170 17.89 8.71 -14.31
C LYS A 170 17.09 9.74 -13.51
N GLY A 171 15.81 9.46 -13.24
CA GLY A 171 14.85 10.34 -12.57
C GLY A 171 13.49 10.30 -13.25
N CYS A 172 12.44 9.99 -12.50
CA CYS A 172 11.05 10.02 -12.96
C CYS A 172 10.51 11.46 -13.06
N GLY A 173 9.34 11.60 -13.69
CA GLY A 173 8.68 12.88 -13.93
C GLY A 173 8.15 13.03 -15.36
N HIS A 174 7.08 13.82 -15.49
CA HIS A 174 6.32 14.06 -16.73
C HIS A 174 6.04 12.77 -17.51
N CYS A 175 5.62 11.72 -16.79
CA CYS A 175 5.46 10.38 -17.34
C CYS A 175 4.37 10.36 -18.43
N PRO A 176 4.65 9.79 -19.62
CA PRO A 176 3.72 9.82 -20.75
C PRO A 176 2.45 8.98 -20.51
N ASP A 177 2.56 7.95 -19.68
CA ASP A 177 1.61 6.84 -19.62
C ASP A 177 0.95 6.67 -18.24
N LEU A 178 0.62 7.78 -17.57
CA LEU A 178 0.06 7.76 -16.20
C LEU A 178 -1.36 7.17 -16.10
N ALA A 179 -2.02 6.95 -17.24
CA ALA A 179 -3.37 6.39 -17.30
C ALA A 179 -3.39 4.88 -17.61
N ILE A 180 -2.24 4.24 -17.81
CA ILE A 180 -2.14 2.82 -18.23
C ILE A 180 -2.22 1.87 -17.02
N TYR A 181 -3.02 2.24 -16.00
CA TYR A 181 -3.23 1.45 -14.79
C TYR A 181 -4.68 1.54 -14.32
#